data_AF-A0A1Y1MC80-F1
#
_entry.id   AF-A0A1Y1MC80-F1
#
_cell.length_a   1.000
_cell.length_b   1.000
_cell.length_c   1.000
_cell.angle_alpha   90.00
_cell.angle_beta   90.00
_cell.angle_gamma   90.00
#
_symmetry.space_group_name_H-M   'P 1'
#
loop_
_entity.id
_entity.type
_entity.pdbx_description
1 polymer ?
#
loop_
_entity_poly.entity_id
_entity_poly.type
_entity_poly.pdbx_seq_one_letter_code
_entity_poly.pdbx_strand_id
1 'polypeptide(L)'
;LIQWNYEDNWFVAFGSLNRNAHMGEQRVLLQVKDKNWEFMNGHVIDGRNLVPATGYLNMVWEHYLAMLQRDLLDLHVIFEDVRFHRATHLTKEDVVNLCVSIQRTTGAFEVAEIGQVIVSGKIRTVKTRDSHALGVATSINSSPQQQLSKNDFYKVLKMRGYNYSGLFRGIESCDLDGRKATIEWAENWTAFMDNLLQVKILEKDTESLYVPIHIERIMIHPGIHQELVANGKLPVSVSGDADTVSSGGVEVKGLTINAISKRKLLCEPVLEEYRLVPYEGRLDLTEALRVNAQIILENTTRDWFNSLEVMDDAQGLVPITPILQQALEDEPLTRPHLVILSNREFEFKNIEVKDQNLFEQPNDHVLVIISNALQRPLVLKESLTVLKEGGFLLSREDADYHHNPENTRDVDIISVY
;
A
#
# COMPACT_ATOMS: atom_id res chain seq x y z
N LEU A 1 -38.83 -8.43 38.25
CA LEU A 1 -38.86 -8.57 36.77
C LEU A 1 -37.52 -9.13 36.33
N ILE A 2 -37.50 -10.27 35.66
CA ILE A 2 -36.26 -10.88 35.16
C ILE A 2 -36.01 -10.30 33.77
N GLN A 3 -34.87 -9.63 33.59
CA GLN A 3 -34.41 -9.11 32.30
C GLN A 3 -33.22 -9.95 31.83
N TRP A 4 -33.18 -10.24 30.53
CA TRP A 4 -32.12 -11.02 29.89
C TRP A 4 -31.01 -10.09 29.38
N ASN A 5 -29.77 -10.57 29.40
CA ASN A 5 -28.64 -9.87 28.79
C ASN A 5 -28.71 -10.06 27.27
N TYR A 6 -28.74 -8.96 26.51
CA TYR A 6 -28.79 -8.91 25.05
C TYR A 6 -27.50 -8.38 24.41
N GLU A 7 -26.37 -8.41 25.13
CA GLU A 7 -25.07 -7.95 24.60
C GLU A 7 -24.59 -8.77 23.39
N ASP A 8 -24.98 -10.05 23.30
CA ASP A 8 -24.61 -10.91 22.18
C ASP A 8 -25.63 -10.86 21.04
N ASN A 9 -25.19 -10.45 19.86
CA ASN A 9 -25.97 -10.53 18.62
C ASN A 9 -25.84 -11.92 18.00
N TRP A 10 -26.94 -12.66 17.98
CA TRP A 10 -27.03 -13.97 17.33
C TRP A 10 -27.42 -13.82 15.86
N PHE A 11 -26.79 -14.60 14.98
CA PHE A 11 -27.14 -14.64 13.56
C PHE A 11 -28.60 -15.04 13.37
N VAL A 12 -29.42 -14.12 12.87
CA VAL A 12 -30.79 -14.40 12.44
C VAL A 12 -30.76 -14.74 10.96
N ALA A 13 -31.05 -16.00 10.62
CA ALA A 13 -31.13 -16.43 9.24
C ALA A 13 -32.29 -15.71 8.52
N PHE A 14 -31.97 -14.67 7.75
CA PHE A 14 -32.88 -14.16 6.72
C PHE A 14 -33.09 -15.29 5.71
N GLY A 15 -34.33 -15.77 5.61
CA GLY A 15 -34.61 -17.04 4.95
C GLY A 15 -34.25 -17.06 3.48
N SER A 16 -33.20 -17.81 3.12
CA SER A 16 -32.83 -18.22 1.76
C SER A 16 -32.69 -17.06 0.75
N LEU A 17 -31.44 -16.67 0.50
CA LEU A 17 -31.03 -15.85 -0.67
C LEU A 17 -31.52 -16.43 -2.01
N ASN A 18 -31.95 -17.69 -2.06
CA ASN A 18 -32.41 -18.38 -3.27
C ASN A 18 -33.90 -18.21 -3.60
N ARG A 19 -34.71 -17.49 -2.80
CA ARG A 19 -36.14 -17.32 -3.14
C ARG A 19 -36.42 -16.39 -4.32
N ASN A 20 -35.44 -15.60 -4.76
CA ASN A 20 -35.63 -14.56 -5.78
C ASN A 20 -35.00 -14.86 -7.15
N ALA A 21 -34.43 -16.04 -7.38
CA ALA A 21 -33.90 -16.41 -8.72
C ALA A 21 -34.95 -16.29 -9.84
N HIS A 22 -36.24 -16.34 -9.48
CA HIS A 22 -37.34 -16.13 -10.41
C HIS A 22 -37.60 -14.65 -10.80
N MET A 23 -37.00 -13.67 -10.12
CA MET A 23 -37.26 -12.22 -10.35
C MET A 23 -36.24 -11.53 -11.25
N GLY A 24 -35.22 -12.23 -11.75
CA GLY A 24 -34.20 -11.63 -12.63
C GLY A 24 -33.24 -10.66 -11.92
N GLU A 25 -33.32 -10.61 -10.58
CA GLU A 25 -32.40 -9.87 -9.70
C GLU A 25 -31.83 -10.82 -8.64
N GLN A 26 -30.52 -10.77 -8.41
CA GLN A 26 -29.81 -11.49 -7.37
C GLN A 26 -28.92 -10.53 -6.57
N ARG A 27 -29.04 -10.61 -5.24
CA ARG A 27 -28.15 -9.88 -4.33
C ARG A 27 -26.95 -10.73 -3.97
N VAL A 28 -25.75 -10.17 -4.10
CA VAL A 28 -24.47 -10.79 -3.74
C VAL A 28 -23.85 -9.97 -2.63
N LEU A 29 -23.62 -10.62 -1.48
CA LEU A 29 -22.92 -10.05 -0.35
C LEU A 29 -21.45 -10.45 -0.45
N LEU A 30 -20.58 -9.47 -0.68
CA LEU A 30 -19.14 -9.66 -0.76
C LEU A 30 -18.52 -9.29 0.58
N GLN A 31 -17.94 -10.28 1.26
CA GLN A 31 -17.16 -10.05 2.46
C GLN A 31 -15.84 -10.81 2.37
N VAL A 32 -14.75 -10.08 2.47
CA VAL A 32 -13.38 -10.61 2.34
C VAL A 32 -13.04 -11.67 3.39
N LYS A 33 -13.71 -11.63 4.56
CA LYS A 33 -13.55 -12.64 5.62
C LYS A 33 -14.19 -13.98 5.28
N ASP A 34 -15.11 -14.02 4.31
CA ASP A 34 -15.73 -15.26 3.87
C ASP A 34 -14.74 -16.02 2.98
N LYS A 35 -14.56 -17.31 3.27
CA LYS A 35 -13.64 -18.19 2.51
C LYS A 35 -13.92 -18.21 1.01
N ASN A 36 -15.18 -18.00 0.61
CA ASN A 36 -15.58 -17.97 -0.80
C ASN A 36 -15.04 -16.74 -1.54
N TRP A 37 -14.76 -15.64 -0.83
CA TRP A 37 -14.32 -14.37 -1.41
C TRP A 37 -12.90 -13.97 -0.97
N GLU A 38 -12.30 -14.69 -0.02
CA GLU A 38 -10.97 -14.42 0.54
C GLU A 38 -9.90 -14.25 -0.54
N PHE A 39 -9.97 -15.03 -1.62
CA PHE A 39 -9.02 -14.95 -2.73
C PHE A 39 -8.96 -13.57 -3.38
N MET A 40 -10.05 -12.78 -3.34
CA MET A 40 -10.12 -11.43 -3.89
C MET A 40 -9.13 -10.46 -3.23
N ASN A 41 -8.64 -10.76 -2.01
CA ASN A 41 -7.52 -10.02 -1.41
C ASN A 41 -6.27 -9.97 -2.28
N GLY A 42 -6.11 -10.94 -3.18
CA GLY A 42 -5.00 -10.99 -4.11
C GLY A 42 -5.06 -9.94 -5.22
N HIS A 43 -6.20 -9.29 -5.45
CA HIS A 43 -6.41 -8.34 -6.54
C HIS A 43 -6.23 -6.89 -6.04
N VAL A 44 -4.96 -6.51 -5.83
CA VAL A 44 -4.57 -5.17 -5.38
C VAL A 44 -4.01 -4.37 -6.54
N ILE A 45 -4.55 -3.17 -6.76
CA ILE A 45 -4.13 -2.22 -7.79
C ILE A 45 -3.84 -0.88 -7.11
N ASP A 46 -2.61 -0.38 -7.26
CA ASP A 46 -2.12 0.87 -6.67
C ASP A 46 -2.35 0.95 -5.14
N GLY A 47 -2.08 -0.17 -4.46
CA GLY A 47 -2.29 -0.33 -3.01
C GLY A 47 -3.77 -0.43 -2.58
N ARG A 48 -4.74 -0.46 -3.50
CA ARG A 48 -6.17 -0.63 -3.19
C ARG A 48 -6.64 -2.03 -3.60
N ASN A 49 -7.32 -2.71 -2.69
CA ASN A 49 -8.01 -3.95 -3.04
C ASN A 49 -9.31 -3.62 -3.78
N LEU A 50 -9.43 -4.12 -5.01
CA LEU A 50 -10.56 -3.84 -5.90
C LEU A 50 -11.24 -5.16 -6.27
N VAL A 51 -12.56 -5.14 -6.44
CA VAL A 51 -13.26 -6.26 -7.07
C VAL A 51 -12.74 -6.40 -8.51
N PRO A 52 -12.22 -7.57 -8.92
CA PRO A 52 -11.76 -7.80 -10.29
C PRO A 52 -12.89 -7.62 -11.29
N ALA A 53 -12.59 -7.09 -12.48
CA ALA A 53 -13.55 -6.97 -13.58
C ALA A 53 -14.23 -8.33 -13.90
N THR A 54 -13.45 -9.40 -13.83
CA THR A 54 -13.89 -10.78 -14.06
C THR A 54 -14.72 -11.35 -12.91
N GLY A 55 -14.66 -10.76 -11.72
CA GLY A 55 -15.48 -11.13 -10.58
C GLY A 55 -16.96 -10.79 -10.82
N TYR A 56 -17.24 -9.61 -11.36
CA TYR A 56 -18.61 -9.23 -11.77
C TYR A 56 -19.15 -10.18 -12.82
N LEU A 57 -18.33 -10.53 -13.81
CA LEU A 57 -18.72 -11.44 -14.89
C LEU A 57 -19.03 -12.84 -14.35
N ASN A 58 -18.24 -13.33 -13.41
CA ASN A 58 -18.51 -14.61 -12.76
C ASN A 58 -19.84 -14.58 -11.99
N MET A 59 -20.15 -13.50 -11.26
CA MET A 59 -21.44 -13.35 -10.56
C MET A 59 -22.63 -13.31 -11.53
N VAL A 60 -22.49 -12.59 -12.64
CA VAL A 60 -23.50 -12.55 -13.71
C VAL A 60 -23.68 -13.94 -14.31
N TRP A 61 -22.59 -14.66 -14.56
CA TRP A 61 -22.63 -16.00 -15.11
C TRP A 61 -23.33 -16.99 -14.19
N GLU A 62 -22.98 -17.01 -12.91
CA GLU A 62 -23.62 -17.84 -11.88
C GLU A 62 -25.12 -17.55 -11.78
N HIS A 63 -25.51 -16.27 -11.78
CA HIS A 63 -26.93 -15.89 -11.77
C HIS A 63 -27.64 -16.37 -13.04
N TYR A 64 -27.01 -16.24 -14.21
CA TYR A 64 -27.57 -16.68 -15.48
C TYR A 64 -27.80 -18.19 -15.53
N LEU A 65 -26.86 -18.98 -15.02
CA LEU A 65 -27.00 -20.44 -14.87
C LEU A 65 -28.17 -20.80 -13.96
N ALA A 66 -28.28 -20.13 -12.81
CA ALA A 66 -29.38 -20.32 -11.87
C ALA A 66 -30.75 -19.98 -12.49
N MET A 67 -30.83 -18.92 -13.29
CA MET A 67 -32.05 -18.55 -14.03
C MET A 67 -32.47 -19.60 -15.06
N LEU A 68 -31.50 -20.25 -15.70
CA LEU A 68 -31.74 -21.29 -16.71
C LEU A 68 -31.90 -22.70 -16.12
N GLN A 69 -31.61 -22.89 -14.83
CA GLN A 69 -31.58 -24.19 -14.15
C GLN A 69 -30.67 -25.19 -14.89
N ARG A 70 -29.46 -24.73 -15.26
CA ARG A 70 -28.46 -25.51 -15.96
C ARG A 70 -27.18 -25.59 -15.15
N ASP A 71 -26.47 -26.71 -15.31
CA ASP A 71 -25.15 -26.89 -14.72
C ASP A 71 -24.08 -26.14 -15.51
N LEU A 72 -23.00 -25.77 -14.81
CA LEU A 72 -21.87 -25.00 -15.34
C LEU A 72 -21.26 -25.65 -16.58
N LEU A 73 -21.04 -26.97 -16.55
CA LEU A 73 -20.34 -27.70 -17.61
C LEU A 73 -21.15 -27.81 -18.91
N ASP A 74 -22.48 -27.73 -18.81
CA ASP A 74 -23.40 -27.94 -19.93
C ASP A 74 -23.67 -26.66 -20.74
N LEU A 75 -23.31 -25.49 -20.20
CA LEU A 75 -23.68 -24.21 -20.77
C LEU A 75 -22.48 -23.39 -21.22
N HIS A 76 -22.36 -23.22 -22.54
CA HIS A 76 -21.43 -22.26 -23.12
C HIS A 76 -22.07 -20.88 -23.20
N VAL A 77 -21.37 -19.86 -22.73
CA VAL A 77 -21.87 -18.49 -22.63
C VAL A 77 -21.01 -17.51 -23.40
N ILE A 78 -21.65 -16.45 -23.90
CA ILE A 78 -21.01 -15.30 -24.52
C ILE A 78 -21.47 -14.05 -23.79
N PHE A 79 -20.50 -13.27 -23.34
CA PHE A 79 -20.68 -11.88 -22.94
C PHE A 79 -20.41 -10.98 -24.13
N GLU A 80 -21.25 -9.97 -24.33
CA GLU A 80 -21.15 -8.99 -25.43
C GLU A 80 -21.30 -7.57 -24.86
N ASP A 81 -20.51 -6.63 -25.39
CA ASP A 81 -20.53 -5.19 -25.04
C ASP A 81 -20.50 -4.93 -23.52
N VAL A 82 -19.56 -5.57 -22.83
CA VAL A 82 -19.37 -5.39 -21.40
C VAL A 82 -18.70 -4.05 -21.15
N ARG A 83 -19.26 -3.23 -20.25
CA ARG A 83 -18.72 -1.92 -19.86
C ARG A 83 -18.57 -1.83 -18.36
N PHE A 84 -17.40 -1.35 -17.92
CA PHE A 84 -17.07 -1.12 -16.52
C PHE A 84 -17.09 0.39 -16.26
N HIS A 85 -18.12 0.85 -15.56
CA HIS A 85 -18.34 2.28 -15.29
C HIS A 85 -17.60 2.75 -14.05
N ARG A 86 -17.46 1.87 -13.05
CA ARG A 86 -16.80 2.19 -11.78
C ARG A 86 -16.18 0.94 -11.15
N ALA A 87 -15.01 1.10 -10.52
CA ALA A 87 -14.39 0.06 -9.70
C ALA A 87 -15.00 0.06 -8.28
N THR A 88 -15.11 -1.11 -7.68
CA THR A 88 -15.60 -1.28 -6.30
C THR A 88 -14.43 -1.65 -5.39
N HIS A 89 -14.34 -0.95 -4.26
CA HIS A 89 -13.28 -1.15 -3.26
C HIS A 89 -13.67 -2.25 -2.28
N LEU A 90 -12.72 -3.11 -1.95
CA LEU A 90 -12.87 -4.12 -0.91
C LEU A 90 -12.01 -3.72 0.30
N THR A 91 -12.64 -3.55 1.46
CA THR A 91 -11.92 -3.42 2.74
C THR A 91 -12.12 -4.70 3.56
N LYS A 92 -11.29 -4.90 4.58
CA LYS A 92 -11.40 -6.10 5.44
C LYS A 92 -12.63 -6.09 6.35
N GLU A 93 -13.19 -4.91 6.58
CA GLU A 93 -14.26 -4.69 7.55
C GLU A 93 -15.63 -4.53 6.88
N ASP A 94 -15.66 -4.01 5.65
CA ASP A 94 -16.91 -3.73 4.95
C ASP A 94 -17.52 -4.97 4.29
N VAL A 95 -18.85 -4.98 4.26
CA VAL A 95 -19.64 -5.88 3.42
C VAL A 95 -20.11 -5.08 2.21
N VAL A 96 -19.68 -5.49 1.02
CA VAL A 96 -20.08 -4.85 -0.23
C VAL A 96 -21.33 -5.54 -0.76
N ASN A 97 -22.40 -4.77 -0.97
CA ASN A 97 -23.68 -5.26 -1.45
C ASN A 97 -23.84 -4.98 -2.94
N LEU A 98 -23.74 -6.03 -3.75
CA LEU A 98 -23.96 -5.96 -5.19
C LEU A 98 -25.34 -6.51 -5.54
N CYS A 99 -25.96 -5.88 -6.53
CA CYS A 99 -27.21 -6.32 -7.13
C CYS A 99 -26.93 -6.66 -8.60
N VAL A 100 -27.12 -7.92 -8.97
CA VAL A 100 -27.01 -8.42 -10.33
C VAL A 100 -28.41 -8.55 -10.91
N SER A 101 -28.68 -7.87 -12.02
CA SER A 101 -29.96 -7.95 -12.73
C SER A 101 -29.76 -8.43 -14.16
N ILE A 102 -30.57 -9.39 -14.62
CA ILE A 102 -30.52 -9.93 -16.00
C ILE A 102 -31.92 -9.96 -16.61
N GLN A 103 -32.10 -9.27 -17.72
CA GLN A 103 -33.32 -9.29 -18.50
C GLN A 103 -33.42 -10.59 -19.32
N ARG A 104 -34.40 -11.44 -18.99
CA ARG A 104 -34.57 -12.78 -19.60
C ARG A 104 -34.62 -12.81 -21.12
N THR A 105 -35.32 -11.86 -21.74
CA THR A 105 -35.58 -11.88 -23.18
C THR A 105 -34.38 -11.43 -24.00
N THR A 106 -33.70 -10.38 -23.55
CA THR A 106 -32.59 -9.76 -24.30
C THR A 106 -31.24 -10.30 -23.86
N GLY A 107 -31.13 -10.78 -22.61
CA GLY A 107 -29.85 -11.11 -21.98
C GLY A 107 -29.09 -9.87 -21.49
N ALA A 108 -29.66 -8.67 -21.58
CA ALA A 108 -29.03 -7.46 -21.04
C ALA A 108 -28.91 -7.59 -19.52
N PHE A 109 -27.73 -7.26 -18.98
CA PHE A 109 -27.46 -7.33 -17.56
C PHE A 109 -26.86 -6.04 -17.03
N GLU A 110 -27.09 -5.81 -15.74
CA GLU A 110 -26.51 -4.72 -14.97
C GLU A 110 -26.04 -5.26 -13.62
N VAL A 111 -24.89 -4.78 -13.16
CA VAL A 111 -24.42 -4.96 -11.79
C VAL A 111 -24.42 -3.59 -11.14
N ALA A 112 -25.12 -3.46 -10.01
CA ALA A 112 -25.27 -2.21 -9.29
C ALA A 112 -24.74 -2.31 -7.86
N GLU A 113 -24.13 -1.23 -7.39
CA GLU A 113 -23.68 -1.03 -6.01
C GLU A 113 -24.38 0.21 -5.45
N ILE A 114 -25.11 0.06 -4.34
CA ILE A 114 -25.86 1.17 -3.70
C ILE A 114 -26.79 1.88 -4.72
N GLY A 115 -27.46 1.09 -5.58
CA GLY A 115 -28.40 1.58 -6.59
C GLY A 115 -27.78 2.27 -7.82
N GLN A 116 -26.45 2.32 -7.93
CA GLN A 116 -25.77 2.84 -9.13
C GLN A 116 -25.20 1.68 -9.95
N VAL A 117 -25.44 1.69 -11.26
CA VAL A 117 -24.88 0.70 -12.19
C VAL A 117 -23.37 0.90 -12.30
N ILE A 118 -22.61 -0.15 -11.97
CA ILE A 118 -21.15 -0.17 -12.04
C ILE A 118 -20.63 -1.02 -13.20
N VAL A 119 -21.41 -2.00 -13.65
CA VAL A 119 -21.12 -2.82 -14.84
C VAL A 119 -22.41 -3.04 -15.64
N SER A 120 -22.32 -3.01 -16.96
CA SER A 120 -23.43 -3.36 -17.84
C SER A 120 -22.95 -4.19 -19.02
N GLY A 121 -23.83 -4.98 -19.62
CA GLY A 121 -23.52 -5.68 -20.86
C GLY A 121 -24.65 -6.62 -21.27
N LYS A 122 -24.32 -7.64 -22.06
CA LYS A 122 -25.27 -8.68 -22.47
C LYS A 122 -24.66 -10.07 -22.30
N ILE A 123 -25.44 -11.01 -21.78
CA ILE A 123 -25.08 -12.42 -21.68
C ILE A 123 -26.07 -13.28 -22.47
N ARG A 124 -25.56 -14.28 -23.18
CA ARG A 124 -26.38 -15.25 -23.91
C ARG A 124 -25.69 -16.60 -24.01
N THR A 125 -26.47 -17.63 -24.30
CA THR A 125 -25.95 -18.94 -24.68
C THR A 125 -25.37 -18.92 -26.10
N VAL A 126 -24.32 -19.72 -26.32
CA VAL A 126 -23.73 -19.95 -27.64
C VAL A 126 -24.76 -20.62 -28.55
N LYS A 127 -24.92 -20.10 -29.78
CA LYS A 127 -25.74 -20.73 -30.82
C LYS A 127 -24.85 -21.55 -31.75
N THR A 128 -25.42 -22.49 -32.51
CA THR A 128 -24.67 -23.36 -33.45
C THR A 128 -23.82 -22.58 -34.48
N ARG A 129 -24.15 -21.32 -34.78
CA ARG A 129 -23.38 -20.47 -35.69
C ARG A 129 -22.12 -19.86 -35.06
N ASP A 130 -22.01 -19.88 -33.74
CA ASP A 130 -20.90 -19.31 -32.98
C ASP A 130 -19.74 -20.33 -32.78
N SER A 131 -19.94 -21.60 -33.15
CA SER A 131 -19.01 -22.72 -32.87
C SER A 131 -17.67 -22.66 -33.62
N HIS A 132 -17.54 -21.82 -34.64
CA HIS A 132 -16.31 -21.67 -35.43
C HIS A 132 -15.28 -20.71 -34.80
N ALA A 133 -15.55 -20.15 -33.60
CA ALA A 133 -14.81 -19.00 -33.10
C ALA A 133 -13.73 -19.31 -32.04
N LEU A 134 -13.69 -20.49 -31.41
CA LEU A 134 -12.70 -20.73 -30.37
C LEU A 134 -11.34 -21.07 -31.00
N GLY A 135 -10.44 -20.08 -31.04
CA GLY A 135 -9.04 -20.30 -31.38
C GLY A 135 -8.36 -21.11 -30.26
N VAL A 136 -8.48 -22.44 -30.31
CA VAL A 136 -7.81 -23.33 -29.36
C VAL A 136 -6.31 -23.15 -29.54
N ALA A 137 -5.64 -22.61 -28.52
CA ALA A 137 -4.19 -22.49 -28.49
C ALA A 137 -3.57 -23.90 -28.41
N THR A 138 -3.33 -24.53 -29.56
CA THR A 138 -2.65 -25.83 -29.64
C THR A 138 -1.15 -25.63 -29.50
N SER A 139 -0.63 -26.17 -28.39
CA SER A 139 0.78 -26.40 -28.06
C SER A 139 1.77 -25.26 -28.29
N ILE A 140 2.50 -24.91 -27.22
CA ILE A 140 3.66 -24.03 -27.29
C ILE A 140 4.82 -24.79 -27.93
N ASN A 141 4.80 -24.96 -29.26
CA ASN A 141 6.03 -25.19 -30.00
C ASN A 141 6.78 -23.85 -30.09
N SER A 142 7.37 -23.40 -28.98
CA SER A 142 8.34 -22.32 -29.00
C SER A 142 9.72 -22.95 -29.06
N SER A 143 10.47 -22.58 -30.11
CA SER A 143 11.93 -22.56 -30.06
C SER A 143 12.41 -21.91 -28.74
N PRO A 144 13.65 -22.16 -28.28
CA PRO A 144 14.18 -21.59 -27.03
C PRO A 144 14.39 -20.08 -27.17
N GLN A 145 13.32 -19.32 -27.27
CA GLN A 145 13.29 -17.89 -27.06
C GLN A 145 13.32 -17.65 -25.54
N GLN A 146 13.99 -16.58 -25.13
CA GLN A 146 13.98 -16.15 -23.73
C GLN A 146 12.54 -15.90 -23.29
N GLN A 147 12.14 -16.48 -22.16
CA GLN A 147 10.83 -16.29 -21.54
C GLN A 147 11.01 -15.51 -20.24
N LEU A 148 10.06 -14.62 -19.94
CA LEU A 148 9.90 -14.03 -18.63
C LEU A 148 9.46 -15.11 -17.64
N SER A 149 10.17 -15.22 -16.53
CA SER A 149 9.72 -16.04 -15.41
C SER A 149 8.50 -15.41 -14.73
N LYS A 150 7.73 -16.20 -13.97
CA LYS A 150 6.69 -15.71 -13.05
C LYS A 150 7.13 -14.48 -12.24
N ASN A 151 8.34 -14.51 -11.69
CA ASN A 151 8.84 -13.40 -10.89
C ASN A 151 9.10 -12.15 -11.72
N ASP A 152 9.65 -12.29 -12.92
CA ASP A 152 9.92 -11.15 -13.81
C ASP A 152 8.63 -10.53 -14.34
N PHE A 153 7.68 -11.38 -14.76
CA PHE A 153 6.35 -10.94 -15.20
C PHE A 153 5.66 -10.09 -14.13
N TYR A 154 5.57 -10.60 -12.90
CA TYR A 154 4.94 -9.87 -11.80
C TYR A 154 5.77 -8.70 -11.27
N LYS A 155 7.10 -8.70 -11.48
CA LYS A 155 7.95 -7.53 -11.19
C LYS A 155 7.62 -6.37 -12.13
N VAL A 156 7.45 -6.64 -13.42
CA VAL A 156 7.04 -5.61 -14.41
C VAL A 156 5.67 -5.04 -14.05
N LEU A 157 4.69 -5.90 -13.77
CA LEU A 157 3.37 -5.46 -13.34
C LEU A 157 3.41 -4.65 -12.02
N LYS A 158 4.24 -5.06 -11.06
CA LYS A 158 4.42 -4.31 -9.81
C LYS A 158 4.99 -2.90 -10.03
N MET A 159 5.94 -2.72 -10.95
CA MET A 159 6.46 -1.40 -11.32
C MET A 159 5.38 -0.52 -12.01
N ARG A 160 4.44 -1.14 -12.73
CA ARG A 160 3.28 -0.44 -13.32
C ARG A 160 2.20 -0.09 -12.29
N GLY A 161 2.25 -0.63 -11.07
CA GLY A 161 1.30 -0.36 -9.99
C GLY A 161 0.32 -1.50 -9.70
N TYR A 162 0.46 -2.65 -10.35
CA TYR A 162 -0.34 -3.84 -10.05
C TYR A 162 0.32 -4.65 -8.93
N ASN A 163 -0.34 -4.75 -7.78
CA ASN A 163 0.19 -5.42 -6.59
C ASN A 163 -0.46 -6.80 -6.39
N TYR A 164 -0.58 -7.58 -7.47
CA TYR A 164 -1.22 -8.90 -7.43
C TYR A 164 -0.55 -9.86 -6.44
N SER A 165 -1.37 -10.71 -5.80
CA SER A 165 -0.92 -11.80 -4.92
C SER A 165 -1.90 -12.99 -4.95
N GLY A 166 -1.53 -14.11 -4.34
CA GLY A 166 -2.37 -15.32 -4.31
C GLY A 166 -2.73 -15.84 -5.70
N LEU A 167 -4.02 -16.15 -5.92
CA LEU A 167 -4.53 -16.73 -7.19
C LEU A 167 -4.39 -15.77 -8.40
N PHE A 168 -4.28 -14.46 -8.16
CA PHE A 168 -4.03 -13.46 -9.20
C PHE A 168 -2.56 -13.42 -9.63
N ARG A 169 -1.71 -14.28 -9.07
CA ARG A 169 -0.35 -14.57 -9.56
C ARG A 169 -0.28 -15.87 -10.36
N GLY A 170 -1.22 -16.09 -11.27
CA GLY A 170 -1.33 -17.36 -12.03
C GLY A 170 -0.45 -17.47 -13.28
N ILE A 171 0.25 -16.41 -13.74
CA ILE A 171 1.15 -16.51 -14.90
C ILE A 171 2.45 -17.22 -14.49
N GLU A 172 2.75 -18.35 -15.12
CA GLU A 172 3.97 -19.14 -14.89
C GLU A 172 5.14 -18.68 -15.76
N SER A 173 4.88 -18.43 -17.04
CA SER A 173 5.84 -17.86 -17.96
C SER A 173 5.14 -17.07 -19.06
N CYS A 174 5.86 -16.13 -19.66
CA CYS A 174 5.42 -15.35 -20.81
C CYS A 174 6.60 -15.17 -21.76
N ASP A 175 6.38 -15.18 -23.07
CA ASP A 175 7.39 -14.72 -24.01
C ASP A 175 7.63 -13.20 -23.87
N LEU A 176 8.76 -12.73 -24.40
CA LEU A 176 9.14 -11.30 -24.34
C LEU A 176 8.15 -10.41 -25.11
N ASP A 177 7.53 -10.94 -26.16
CA ASP A 177 6.58 -10.21 -27.00
C ASP A 177 5.14 -10.20 -26.42
N GLY A 178 4.90 -10.88 -25.29
CA GLY A 178 3.57 -10.97 -24.67
C GLY A 178 2.53 -11.75 -25.47
N ARG A 179 2.94 -12.53 -26.48
CA ARG A 179 2.05 -13.27 -27.40
C ARG A 179 1.74 -14.68 -26.92
N LYS A 180 2.63 -15.28 -26.15
CA LYS A 180 2.48 -16.64 -25.62
C LYS A 180 2.79 -16.65 -24.14
N ALA A 181 1.88 -17.19 -23.36
CA ALA A 181 2.07 -17.37 -21.93
C ALA A 181 1.59 -18.75 -21.47
N THR A 182 1.92 -19.09 -20.23
CA THR A 182 1.37 -20.27 -19.55
C THR A 182 0.70 -19.81 -18.26
N ILE A 183 -0.56 -20.21 -18.06
CA ILE A 183 -1.35 -19.91 -16.86
C ILE A 183 -1.56 -21.18 -16.05
N GLU A 184 -1.42 -21.08 -14.74
CA GLU A 184 -1.85 -22.10 -13.78
C GLU A 184 -3.37 -22.01 -13.54
N TRP A 185 -4.06 -23.14 -13.70
CA TRP A 185 -5.46 -23.30 -13.37
C TRP A 185 -5.62 -23.74 -11.91
N ALA A 186 -6.21 -22.87 -11.09
CA ALA A 186 -6.42 -23.08 -9.66
C ALA A 186 -7.92 -23.15 -9.30
N GLU A 187 -8.74 -23.76 -10.17
CA GLU A 187 -10.18 -23.96 -9.97
C GLU A 187 -10.98 -22.67 -9.68
N ASN A 188 -10.48 -21.53 -10.15
CA ASN A 188 -11.09 -20.22 -9.92
C ASN A 188 -11.21 -19.44 -11.23
N TRP A 189 -12.42 -19.40 -11.78
CA TRP A 189 -12.72 -18.70 -13.04
C TRP A 189 -12.43 -17.20 -12.99
N THR A 190 -12.70 -16.55 -11.85
CA THR A 190 -12.45 -15.12 -11.66
C THR A 190 -10.96 -14.81 -11.82
N ALA A 191 -10.11 -15.52 -11.07
CA ALA A 191 -8.66 -15.35 -11.12
C ALA A 191 -8.09 -15.77 -12.48
N PHE A 192 -8.55 -16.88 -13.06
CA PHE A 192 -8.09 -17.35 -14.36
C PHE A 192 -8.37 -16.35 -15.49
N MET A 193 -9.60 -15.83 -15.56
CA MET A 193 -9.94 -14.80 -16.55
C MET A 193 -9.16 -13.51 -16.30
N ASP A 194 -8.93 -13.14 -15.03
CA ASP A 194 -8.13 -11.94 -14.72
C ASP A 194 -6.68 -12.10 -15.17
N ASN A 195 -6.08 -13.28 -14.91
CA ASN A 195 -4.75 -13.62 -15.41
C ASN A 195 -4.66 -13.50 -16.94
N LEU A 196 -5.72 -13.84 -17.71
CA LEU A 196 -5.75 -13.57 -19.16
C LEU A 196 -5.73 -12.08 -19.50
N LEU A 197 -6.49 -11.26 -18.76
CA LEU A 197 -6.46 -9.81 -18.92
C LEU A 197 -5.07 -9.25 -18.58
N GLN A 198 -4.37 -9.79 -17.57
CA GLN A 198 -3.01 -9.39 -17.21
C GLN A 198 -2.02 -9.60 -18.36
N VAL A 199 -2.09 -10.75 -19.07
CA VAL A 199 -1.24 -11.01 -20.25
C VAL A 199 -1.53 -9.98 -21.34
N LYS A 200 -2.81 -9.71 -21.61
CA LYS A 200 -3.23 -8.73 -22.61
C LYS A 200 -2.82 -7.29 -22.26
N ILE A 201 -2.81 -6.94 -20.97
CA ILE A 201 -2.31 -5.65 -20.49
C ILE A 201 -0.80 -5.54 -20.68
N LEU A 202 -0.05 -6.64 -20.51
CA LEU A 202 1.40 -6.64 -20.70
C LEU A 202 1.79 -6.41 -22.17
N GLU A 203 1.00 -6.93 -23.12
CA GLU A 203 1.21 -6.72 -24.58
C GLU A 203 1.37 -5.23 -24.94
N LYS A 204 0.74 -4.32 -24.19
CA LYS A 204 0.93 -2.88 -24.36
C LYS A 204 2.24 -2.43 -23.70
N ASP A 205 3.18 -1.98 -24.53
CA ASP A 205 4.45 -1.41 -24.10
C ASP A 205 4.27 0.00 -23.50
N THR A 206 3.88 0.06 -22.23
CA THR A 206 3.59 1.31 -21.52
C THR A 206 3.93 1.19 -20.03
N GLU A 207 4.37 2.29 -19.41
CA GLU A 207 4.68 2.36 -17.96
C GLU A 207 3.47 2.79 -17.09
N SER A 208 2.39 3.19 -17.76
CA SER A 208 1.17 3.67 -17.12
C SER A 208 0.36 2.52 -16.52
N LEU A 209 -0.43 2.85 -15.50
CA LEU A 209 -1.37 1.92 -14.88
C LEU A 209 -2.69 1.95 -15.64
N TYR A 210 -3.20 0.79 -16.04
CA TYR A 210 -4.43 0.67 -16.80
C TYR A 210 -5.48 -0.21 -16.11
N VAL A 211 -6.74 0.12 -16.33
CA VAL A 211 -7.87 -0.72 -15.90
C VAL A 211 -8.81 -1.01 -17.08
N PRO A 212 -9.45 -2.18 -17.13
CA PRO A 212 -10.48 -2.47 -18.12
C PRO A 212 -11.66 -1.51 -18.02
N ILE A 213 -12.10 -0.95 -19.15
CA ILE A 213 -13.32 -0.13 -19.24
C ILE A 213 -14.37 -0.74 -20.15
N HIS A 214 -13.96 -1.55 -21.12
CA HIS A 214 -14.87 -2.21 -22.04
C HIS A 214 -14.27 -3.49 -22.60
N ILE A 215 -15.10 -4.51 -22.79
CA ILE A 215 -14.75 -5.76 -23.47
C ILE A 215 -15.83 -6.04 -24.52
N GLU A 216 -15.43 -6.12 -25.79
CA GLU A 216 -16.35 -6.39 -26.91
C GLU A 216 -17.03 -7.75 -26.74
N ARG A 217 -16.25 -8.79 -26.47
CA ARG A 217 -16.76 -10.16 -26.36
C ARG A 217 -15.93 -11.05 -25.45
N ILE A 218 -16.59 -11.87 -24.64
CA ILE A 218 -15.97 -12.97 -23.90
C ILE A 218 -16.74 -14.24 -24.20
N MET A 219 -16.06 -15.28 -24.64
CA MET A 219 -16.64 -16.60 -24.90
C MET A 219 -16.08 -17.59 -23.88
N ILE A 220 -16.97 -18.36 -23.24
CA ILE A 220 -16.60 -19.32 -22.19
C ILE A 220 -17.22 -20.68 -22.52
N HIS A 221 -16.36 -21.68 -22.67
CA HIS A 221 -16.67 -23.09 -22.94
C HIS A 221 -16.12 -23.98 -21.81
N PRO A 222 -16.89 -24.23 -20.74
CA PRO A 222 -16.39 -24.97 -19.58
C PRO A 222 -16.01 -26.41 -19.89
N GLY A 223 -16.78 -27.11 -20.73
CA GLY A 223 -16.45 -28.48 -21.16
C GLY A 223 -15.08 -28.58 -21.85
N ILE A 224 -14.84 -27.72 -22.86
CA ILE A 224 -13.55 -27.66 -23.56
C ILE A 224 -12.43 -27.25 -22.61
N HIS A 225 -12.68 -26.31 -21.71
CA HIS A 225 -11.70 -25.92 -20.69
C HIS A 225 -11.28 -27.13 -19.86
N GLN A 226 -12.25 -27.91 -19.35
CA GLN A 226 -11.98 -29.10 -18.54
C GLN A 226 -11.18 -30.16 -19.29
N GLU A 227 -11.49 -30.40 -20.58
CA GLU A 227 -10.75 -31.33 -21.43
C GLU A 227 -9.29 -30.91 -21.65
N LEU A 228 -9.03 -29.60 -21.73
CA LEU A 228 -7.69 -29.05 -21.96
C LEU A 228 -6.86 -28.91 -20.67
N VAL A 229 -7.49 -28.94 -19.50
CA VAL A 229 -6.81 -28.95 -18.20
C VAL A 229 -6.24 -30.35 -17.94
N ALA A 230 -5.14 -30.69 -18.61
CA ALA A 230 -4.47 -31.98 -18.41
C ALA A 230 -3.51 -31.98 -17.21
N ASN A 231 -2.76 -30.89 -17.01
CA ASN A 231 -1.70 -30.78 -15.99
C ASN A 231 -1.86 -29.56 -15.06
N GLY A 232 -3.08 -29.02 -14.94
CA GLY A 232 -3.32 -27.78 -14.20
C GLY A 232 -2.66 -26.53 -14.82
N LYS A 233 -2.13 -26.63 -16.04
CA LYS A 233 -1.51 -25.52 -16.78
C LYS A 233 -2.11 -25.42 -18.17
N LEU A 234 -2.37 -24.20 -18.60
CA LEU A 234 -2.98 -23.91 -19.89
C LEU A 234 -2.13 -22.90 -20.68
N PRO A 235 -1.87 -23.15 -21.97
CA PRO A 235 -1.22 -22.18 -22.84
C PRO A 235 -2.15 -21.01 -23.12
N VAL A 236 -1.59 -19.82 -23.21
CA VAL A 236 -2.24 -18.59 -23.60
C VAL A 236 -1.70 -18.17 -24.97
N SER A 237 -2.60 -17.74 -25.84
CA SER A 237 -2.27 -17.13 -27.12
C SER A 237 -2.88 -15.74 -27.19
N VAL A 238 -2.08 -14.74 -27.52
CA VAL A 238 -2.53 -13.38 -27.81
C VAL A 238 -2.34 -13.12 -29.30
N SER A 239 -3.41 -12.70 -29.96
CA SER A 239 -3.39 -12.26 -31.35
C SER A 239 -3.61 -10.74 -31.40
N GLY A 240 -2.56 -10.00 -31.73
CA GLY A 240 -2.64 -8.55 -31.93
C GLY A 240 -3.57 -8.17 -33.09
N ASP A 241 -3.52 -8.91 -34.20
CA ASP A 241 -4.32 -8.62 -35.40
C ASP A 241 -5.83 -8.81 -35.19
N ALA A 242 -6.20 -9.83 -34.39
CA ALA A 242 -7.59 -10.11 -34.07
C ALA A 242 -8.08 -9.41 -32.79
N ASP A 243 -7.17 -8.72 -32.09
CA ASP A 243 -7.33 -8.19 -30.74
C ASP A 243 -7.96 -9.21 -29.76
N THR A 244 -7.41 -10.43 -29.75
CA THR A 244 -7.88 -11.54 -28.92
C THR A 244 -6.81 -12.05 -27.97
N VAL A 245 -7.25 -12.56 -26.81
CA VAL A 245 -6.47 -13.42 -25.92
C VAL A 245 -7.30 -14.66 -25.60
N SER A 246 -6.74 -15.84 -25.80
CA SER A 246 -7.42 -17.12 -25.56
C SER A 246 -6.57 -18.07 -24.73
N SER A 247 -7.23 -18.87 -23.90
CA SER A 247 -6.63 -19.99 -23.18
C SER A 247 -7.69 -20.98 -22.71
N GLY A 248 -7.41 -22.28 -22.88
CA GLY A 248 -8.35 -23.34 -22.57
C GLY A 248 -9.68 -23.12 -23.30
N GLY A 249 -10.77 -23.08 -22.53
CA GLY A 249 -12.11 -22.78 -23.05
C GLY A 249 -12.52 -21.30 -23.01
N VAL A 250 -11.60 -20.35 -22.78
CA VAL A 250 -11.93 -18.92 -22.70
C VAL A 250 -11.28 -18.15 -23.84
N GLU A 251 -12.05 -17.28 -24.49
CA GLU A 251 -11.55 -16.27 -25.43
C GLU A 251 -12.10 -14.89 -25.04
N VAL A 252 -11.21 -13.91 -24.93
CA VAL A 252 -11.55 -12.50 -24.74
C VAL A 252 -11.15 -11.75 -26.01
N LYS A 253 -12.06 -10.93 -26.54
CA LYS A 253 -11.85 -10.09 -27.72
C LYS A 253 -12.19 -8.64 -27.41
N GLY A 254 -11.41 -7.71 -27.96
CA GLY A 254 -11.73 -6.29 -27.93
C GLY A 254 -11.58 -5.67 -26.53
N LEU A 255 -10.45 -5.93 -25.85
CA LEU A 255 -10.19 -5.37 -24.53
C LEU A 255 -9.78 -3.90 -24.63
N THR A 256 -10.69 -3.01 -24.23
CA THR A 256 -10.40 -1.58 -24.10
C THR A 256 -10.03 -1.25 -22.67
N ILE A 257 -8.90 -0.59 -22.50
CA ILE A 257 -8.36 -0.19 -21.21
C ILE A 257 -8.20 1.33 -21.15
N ASN A 258 -8.30 1.91 -19.95
CA ASN A 258 -8.07 3.32 -19.70
C ASN A 258 -6.93 3.53 -18.71
N ALA A 259 -6.10 4.54 -18.95
CA ALA A 259 -5.02 4.90 -18.04
C ALA A 259 -5.58 5.57 -16.78
N ILE A 260 -5.04 5.23 -15.62
CA ILE A 260 -5.39 5.84 -14.34
C ILE A 260 -4.14 6.45 -13.68
N SER A 261 -4.33 7.56 -12.99
CA SER A 261 -3.26 8.20 -12.24
C SER A 261 -2.85 7.33 -11.05
N LYS A 262 -1.55 7.04 -10.93
CA LYS A 262 -0.97 6.41 -9.74
C LYS A 262 -1.09 7.36 -8.55
N ARG A 263 -1.28 6.82 -7.34
CA ARG A 263 -1.29 7.60 -6.10
C ARG A 263 0.04 8.34 -5.95
N LYS A 264 -0.02 9.64 -5.66
CA LYS A 264 1.17 10.40 -5.24
C LYS A 264 1.67 9.77 -3.94
N LEU A 265 2.90 9.25 -3.95
CA LEU A 265 3.57 8.81 -2.73
C LEU A 265 3.64 10.02 -1.78
N LEU A 266 3.15 9.85 -0.56
CA LEU A 266 3.14 10.91 0.45
C LEU A 266 4.52 11.10 1.12
N CYS A 267 5.42 10.12 0.95
CA CYS A 267 6.79 10.22 1.41
C CYS A 267 7.63 10.84 0.29
N GLU A 268 7.92 12.13 0.39
CA GLU A 268 8.94 12.77 -0.41
C GLU A 268 10.30 12.46 0.23
N PRO A 269 11.27 11.92 -0.51
CA PRO A 269 12.59 11.66 0.05
C PRO A 269 13.25 12.98 0.46
N VAL A 270 13.86 13.00 1.64
CA VAL A 270 14.69 14.13 2.10
C VAL A 270 16.01 14.08 1.32
N LEU A 271 16.43 15.23 0.80
CA LEU A 271 17.74 15.39 0.15
C LEU A 271 18.65 16.17 1.09
N GLU A 272 19.73 15.53 1.52
CA GLU A 272 20.76 16.14 2.37
C GLU A 272 22.08 16.19 1.61
N GLU A 273 22.90 17.20 1.91
CA GLU A 273 24.24 17.34 1.36
C GLU A 273 25.30 17.22 2.45
N TYR A 274 26.43 16.60 2.10
CA TYR A 274 27.60 16.55 2.98
C TYR A 274 28.53 17.72 2.65
N ARG A 275 28.77 18.58 3.64
CA ARG A 275 29.72 19.71 3.56
C ARG A 275 30.75 19.61 4.67
N LEU A 276 31.97 20.05 4.41
CA LEU A 276 32.98 20.18 5.46
C LEU A 276 32.59 21.35 6.37
N VAL A 277 32.24 21.06 7.62
CA VAL A 277 31.98 22.06 8.65
C VAL A 277 33.21 22.10 9.57
N PRO A 278 33.97 23.21 9.61
CA PRO A 278 35.08 23.34 10.55
C PRO A 278 34.55 23.43 11.99
N TYR A 279 35.34 22.96 12.96
CA TYR A 279 34.99 23.07 14.40
C TYR A 279 34.81 24.51 14.86
N GLU A 280 35.55 25.44 14.26
CA GLU A 280 35.38 26.87 14.46
C GLU A 280 34.78 27.50 13.20
N GLY A 281 33.56 28.03 13.33
CA GLY A 281 32.83 28.56 12.19
C GLY A 281 31.63 29.39 12.59
N ARG A 282 30.94 29.92 11.57
CA ARG A 282 29.66 30.61 11.73
C ARG A 282 28.59 29.77 11.04
N LEU A 283 27.60 29.36 11.81
CA LEU A 283 26.43 28.62 11.38
C LEU A 283 25.20 29.35 11.91
N ASP A 284 24.05 29.16 11.25
CA ASP A 284 22.80 29.53 11.89
C ASP A 284 22.48 28.57 13.05
N LEU A 285 21.58 28.95 13.95
CA LEU A 285 21.25 28.17 15.14
C LEU A 285 20.73 26.76 14.80
N THR A 286 19.96 26.63 13.71
CA THR A 286 19.37 25.35 13.29
C THR A 286 20.42 24.41 12.72
N GLU A 287 21.30 24.91 11.84
CA GLU A 287 22.44 24.22 11.29
C GLU A 287 23.45 23.85 12.39
N ALA A 288 23.72 24.76 13.33
CA ALA A 288 24.61 24.52 14.45
C ALA A 288 24.08 23.38 15.33
N LEU A 289 22.80 23.42 15.72
CA LEU A 289 22.20 22.35 16.52
C LEU A 289 22.16 21.02 15.76
N ARG A 290 21.91 21.04 14.44
CA ARG A 290 21.95 19.83 13.62
C ARG A 290 23.35 19.23 13.57
N VAL A 291 24.37 20.03 13.27
CA VAL A 291 25.78 19.59 13.25
C VAL A 291 26.21 19.08 14.62
N ASN A 292 25.86 19.79 15.70
CA ASN A 292 26.19 19.37 17.05
C ASN A 292 25.49 18.06 17.44
N ALA A 293 24.20 17.91 17.12
CA ALA A 293 23.47 16.65 17.33
C ALA A 293 24.15 15.49 16.60
N GLN A 294 24.54 15.69 15.33
CA GLN A 294 25.24 14.69 14.53
C GLN A 294 26.61 14.31 15.14
N ILE A 295 27.42 15.29 15.57
CA ILE A 295 28.70 15.05 16.25
C ILE A 295 28.48 14.25 17.52
N ILE A 296 27.48 14.61 18.33
CA ILE A 296 27.17 13.90 19.59
C ILE A 296 26.74 12.47 19.28
N LEU A 297 25.86 12.27 18.31
CA LEU A 297 25.40 10.94 17.89
C LEU A 297 26.55 10.08 17.36
N GLU A 298 27.47 10.64 16.57
CA GLU A 298 28.63 9.93 16.04
C GLU A 298 29.59 9.50 17.15
N ASN A 299 29.69 10.29 18.22
CA ASN A 299 30.57 10.02 19.36
C ASN A 299 29.88 9.26 20.51
N THR A 300 28.61 8.87 20.36
CA THR A 300 27.87 8.16 21.40
C THR A 300 27.37 6.81 20.91
N THR A 301 27.58 5.77 21.71
CA THR A 301 27.30 4.37 21.32
C THR A 301 25.86 3.93 21.60
N ARG A 302 24.94 4.85 21.95
CA ARG A 302 23.60 4.52 22.46
C ARG A 302 22.49 5.15 21.62
N ASP A 303 21.45 4.35 21.36
CA ASP A 303 20.19 4.78 20.72
C ASP A 303 19.38 5.80 21.57
N TRP A 304 19.71 5.94 22.85
CA TRP A 304 19.02 6.82 23.80
C TRP A 304 19.73 8.17 23.92
N PHE A 305 19.11 9.22 23.37
CA PHE A 305 19.62 10.58 23.42
C PHE A 305 18.93 11.34 24.55
N ASN A 306 19.50 11.28 25.76
CA ASN A 306 18.99 12.04 26.90
C ASN A 306 19.61 13.44 26.91
N SER A 307 18.78 14.48 26.82
CA SER A 307 19.22 15.88 26.83
C SER A 307 18.45 16.72 27.83
N LEU A 308 19.17 17.63 28.48
CA LEU A 308 18.66 18.56 29.48
C LEU A 308 19.01 19.99 29.09
N GLU A 309 18.01 20.87 28.95
CA GLU A 309 18.22 22.32 28.78
C GLU A 309 17.88 23.05 30.08
N VAL A 310 18.83 23.85 30.58
CA VAL A 310 18.68 24.63 31.80
C VAL A 310 18.45 26.09 31.44
N MET A 311 17.24 26.58 31.74
CA MET A 311 16.86 27.96 31.44
C MET A 311 17.34 28.93 32.52
N ASP A 312 17.74 30.13 32.09
CA ASP A 312 17.82 31.30 32.98
C ASP A 312 16.60 32.18 32.74
N ASP A 313 15.53 31.92 33.49
CA ASP A 313 14.24 32.59 33.28
C ASP A 313 14.31 34.11 33.51
N ALA A 314 15.32 34.60 34.22
CA ALA A 314 15.57 36.03 34.41
C ALA A 314 16.02 36.75 33.12
N GLN A 315 16.62 36.02 32.17
CA GLN A 315 17.11 36.59 30.90
C GLN A 315 16.06 36.56 29.78
N GLY A 316 14.91 35.92 30.01
CA GLY A 316 13.81 35.88 29.03
C GLY A 316 14.12 35.08 27.76
N LEU A 317 15.16 34.25 27.75
CA LEU A 317 15.53 33.41 26.62
C LEU A 317 14.43 32.39 26.28
N VAL A 318 14.43 31.92 25.03
CA VAL A 318 13.53 30.87 24.54
C VAL A 318 14.31 29.55 24.47
N PRO A 319 13.69 28.42 24.87
CA PRO A 319 14.32 27.10 24.76
C PRO A 319 14.68 26.76 23.31
N ILE A 320 15.85 26.15 23.11
CA ILE A 320 16.33 25.66 21.80
C ILE A 320 16.14 24.15 21.61
N THR A 321 15.74 23.45 22.67
CA THR A 321 15.39 22.01 22.63
C THR A 321 14.39 21.65 21.53
N PRO A 322 13.36 22.46 21.16
CA PRO A 322 12.49 22.14 20.02
C PRO A 322 13.22 22.09 18.67
N ILE A 323 14.27 22.89 18.49
CA ILE A 323 15.09 22.88 17.26
C ILE A 323 15.99 21.63 17.27
N LEU A 324 16.56 21.29 18.43
CA LEU A 324 17.30 20.04 18.62
C LEU A 324 16.42 18.82 18.32
N GLN A 325 15.16 18.82 18.78
CA GLN A 325 14.20 17.75 18.51
C GLN A 325 14.03 17.52 17.00
N GLN A 326 13.86 18.60 16.21
CA GLN A 326 13.74 18.50 14.77
C GLN A 326 14.99 17.86 14.13
N ALA A 327 16.18 18.22 14.60
CA ALA A 327 17.42 17.62 14.11
C ALA A 327 17.52 16.12 14.45
N LEU A 328 17.07 15.72 15.64
CA LEU A 328 17.10 14.32 16.08
C LEU A 328 16.03 13.47 15.38
N GLU A 329 14.86 14.03 15.05
CA GLU A 329 13.78 13.33 14.33
C GLU A 329 14.16 12.94 12.88
N ASP A 330 15.10 13.67 12.28
CA ASP A 330 15.64 13.35 10.95
C ASP A 330 16.65 12.19 10.99
N GLU A 331 17.24 11.90 12.15
CA GLU A 331 18.24 10.84 12.31
C GLU A 331 17.58 9.48 12.60
N PRO A 332 17.86 8.43 11.80
CA PRO A 332 17.24 7.13 11.97
C PRO A 332 17.65 6.47 13.28
N LEU A 333 16.72 5.70 13.88
CA LEU A 333 16.95 4.87 15.08
C LEU A 333 17.30 5.64 16.36
N THR A 334 17.17 6.97 16.38
CA THR A 334 17.34 7.77 17.60
C THR A 334 16.07 7.77 18.45
N ARG A 335 16.24 7.76 19.77
CA ARG A 335 15.15 7.93 20.74
C ARG A 335 15.49 9.10 21.66
N PRO A 336 15.05 10.33 21.33
CA PRO A 336 15.32 11.48 22.15
C PRO A 336 14.43 11.48 23.39
N HIS A 337 15.06 11.73 24.55
CA HIS A 337 14.39 12.12 25.77
C HIS A 337 14.87 13.52 26.13
N LEU A 338 13.96 14.48 26.01
CA LEU A 338 14.28 15.90 26.05
C LEU A 338 13.58 16.53 27.25
N VAL A 339 14.36 17.16 28.13
CA VAL A 339 13.88 17.79 29.35
C VAL A 339 14.34 19.25 29.38
N ILE A 340 13.44 20.17 29.72
CA ILE A 340 13.73 21.58 29.94
C ILE A 340 13.48 21.88 31.42
N LEU A 341 14.48 22.43 32.12
CA LEU A 341 14.34 22.98 33.46
C LEU A 341 14.03 24.47 33.37
N SER A 342 12.83 24.86 33.79
CA SER A 342 12.37 26.26 33.78
C SER A 342 11.24 26.44 34.79
N ASN A 343 11.17 27.63 35.39
CA ASN A 343 10.04 28.08 36.21
C ASN A 343 8.90 28.68 35.36
N ARG A 344 9.10 28.84 34.06
CA ARG A 344 8.11 29.33 33.10
C ARG A 344 7.33 28.16 32.52
N GLU A 345 6.04 28.37 32.31
CA GLU A 345 5.19 27.38 31.65
C GLU A 345 5.41 27.41 30.14
N PHE A 346 5.88 26.28 29.59
CA PHE A 346 5.99 26.03 28.16
C PHE A 346 5.28 24.72 27.82
N GLU A 347 4.67 24.66 26.63
CA GLU A 347 4.00 23.46 26.14
C GLU A 347 4.59 23.04 24.79
N PHE A 348 5.16 21.84 24.75
CA PHE A 348 5.81 21.27 23.59
C PHE A 348 5.37 19.82 23.39
N LYS A 349 5.41 19.34 22.15
CA LYS A 349 5.10 17.94 21.85
C LYS A 349 6.33 17.07 22.07
N ASN A 350 6.22 16.08 22.96
CA ASN A 350 7.29 15.12 23.30
C ASN A 350 8.53 15.73 24.00
N ILE A 351 8.39 16.89 24.64
CA ILE A 351 9.45 17.49 25.49
C ILE A 351 8.86 17.70 26.89
N GLU A 352 9.58 17.29 27.92
CA GLU A 352 9.16 17.48 29.32
C GLU A 352 9.67 18.81 29.86
N VAL A 353 8.81 19.60 30.51
CA VAL A 353 9.18 20.85 31.18
C VAL A 353 9.00 20.66 32.68
N LYS A 354 10.05 20.89 33.47
CA LYS A 354 10.07 20.66 34.92
C LYS A 354 10.61 21.87 35.67
N ASP A 355 9.95 22.24 36.76
CA ASP A 355 10.49 23.20 37.74
C ASP A 355 11.21 22.41 38.84
N GLN A 356 12.47 22.05 38.58
CA GLN A 356 13.32 21.25 39.46
C GLN A 356 14.75 21.79 39.45
N ASN A 357 15.48 21.52 40.53
CA ASN A 357 16.88 21.91 40.59
C ASN A 357 17.75 21.00 39.73
N LEU A 358 18.77 21.58 39.11
CA LEU A 358 19.73 20.84 38.28
C LEU A 358 20.44 19.72 39.04
N PHE A 359 20.84 19.95 40.30
CA PHE A 359 21.55 18.96 41.11
C PHE A 359 20.71 17.70 41.45
N GLU A 360 19.40 17.76 41.26
CA GLU A 360 18.48 16.63 41.52
C GLU A 360 18.37 15.68 40.32
N GLN A 361 18.89 16.08 39.16
CA GLN A 361 18.82 15.28 37.94
C GLN A 361 19.83 14.11 37.96
N PRO A 362 19.49 12.96 37.36
CA PRO A 362 20.37 11.79 37.31
C PRO A 362 21.63 12.04 36.47
N ASN A 363 22.72 11.34 36.78
CA ASN A 363 23.92 11.34 35.96
C ASN A 363 23.78 10.34 34.78
N ASP A 364 22.96 10.70 33.79
CA ASP A 364 22.76 9.90 32.57
C ASP A 364 22.55 10.74 31.30
N HIS A 365 22.66 12.07 31.40
CA HIS A 365 22.44 12.98 30.29
C HIS A 365 23.64 12.98 29.34
N VAL A 366 23.34 12.86 28.04
CA VAL A 366 24.33 12.90 26.96
C VAL A 366 24.68 14.32 26.58
N LEU A 367 23.70 15.22 26.64
CA LEU A 367 23.84 16.62 26.30
C LEU A 367 23.19 17.50 27.38
N VAL A 368 23.93 18.44 27.93
CA VAL A 368 23.39 19.49 28.80
C VAL A 368 23.57 20.85 28.10
N ILE A 369 22.47 21.58 27.94
CA ILE A 369 22.40 22.90 27.30
C ILE A 369 22.22 23.95 28.39
N ILE A 370 23.06 24.99 28.41
CA ILE A 370 23.03 26.04 29.44
C ILE A 370 23.24 27.40 28.77
N SER A 371 22.59 28.43 29.32
CA SER A 371 22.88 29.81 28.94
C SER A 371 23.93 30.44 29.87
N ASN A 372 24.94 31.08 29.27
CA ASN A 372 26.08 31.75 29.91
C ASN A 372 26.83 30.86 30.91
N ALA A 373 27.05 29.59 30.56
CA ALA A 373 27.68 28.63 31.46
C ALA A 373 29.07 29.11 31.94
N LEU A 374 29.82 29.77 31.07
CA LEU A 374 31.16 30.28 31.37
C LEU A 374 31.16 31.44 32.34
N GLN A 375 30.07 32.21 32.38
CA GLN A 375 29.88 33.31 33.31
C GLN A 375 29.26 32.84 34.63
N ARG A 376 28.77 31.60 34.69
CA ARG A 376 28.05 31.00 35.82
C ARG A 376 28.75 29.73 36.36
N PRO A 377 29.90 29.88 37.05
CA PRO A 377 30.76 28.75 37.42
C PRO A 377 30.11 27.74 38.38
N LEU A 378 29.13 28.16 39.20
CA LEU A 378 28.38 27.24 40.07
C LEU A 378 27.48 26.31 39.25
N VAL A 379 26.71 26.87 38.32
CA VAL A 379 25.80 26.12 37.43
C VAL A 379 26.59 25.22 36.48
N LEU A 380 27.74 25.70 35.99
CA LEU A 380 28.66 24.89 35.19
C LEU A 380 29.12 23.65 35.95
N LYS A 381 29.55 23.80 37.21
CA LYS A 381 29.95 22.67 38.05
C LYS A 381 28.82 21.67 38.28
N GLU A 382 27.61 22.16 38.59
CA GLU A 382 26.44 21.31 38.75
C GLU A 382 26.11 20.55 37.46
N SER A 383 26.21 21.20 36.31
CA SER A 383 25.93 20.59 35.00
C SER A 383 26.89 19.46 34.66
N LEU A 384 28.17 19.61 35.02
CA LEU A 384 29.16 18.55 34.85
C LEU A 384 28.90 17.32 35.74
N THR A 385 28.18 17.46 36.86
CA THR A 385 27.82 16.31 37.71
C THR A 385 26.66 15.49 37.16
N VAL A 386 25.83 16.10 36.33
CA VAL A 386 24.63 15.52 35.71
C VAL A 386 24.95 14.91 34.33
N LEU A 387 26.05 15.33 33.71
CA LEU A 387 26.56 14.73 32.49
C LEU A 387 27.12 13.32 32.73
N LYS A 388 26.74 12.39 31.85
CA LYS A 388 27.38 11.08 31.77
C LYS A 388 28.85 11.20 31.38
N GLU A 389 29.63 10.16 31.66
CA GLU A 389 30.98 10.04 31.14
C GLU A 389 30.99 10.06 29.60
N GLY A 390 31.79 10.95 29.01
CA GLY A 390 31.78 11.22 27.56
C GLY A 390 30.53 11.97 27.07
N GLY A 391 29.79 12.63 27.96
CA GLY A 391 28.72 13.57 27.61
C GLY A 391 29.26 14.92 27.14
N PHE A 392 28.36 15.71 26.55
CA PHE A 392 28.66 16.99 25.90
C PHE A 392 27.95 18.14 26.60
N LEU A 393 28.62 19.29 26.69
CA LEU A 393 28.04 20.53 27.19
C LEU A 393 27.92 21.53 26.04
N LEU A 394 26.72 22.09 25.86
CA LEU A 394 26.49 23.19 24.92
C LEU A 394 26.20 24.45 25.71
N SER A 395 27.04 25.47 25.54
CA SER A 395 26.85 26.78 26.18
C SER A 395 26.37 27.82 25.18
N ARG A 396 25.29 28.52 25.51
CA ARG A 396 24.83 29.69 24.76
C ARG A 396 25.46 30.93 25.40
N GLU A 397 26.42 31.54 24.72
CA GLU A 397 27.15 32.72 25.21
C GLU A 397 26.85 33.93 24.32
N ASP A 398 27.09 35.13 24.85
CA ASP A 398 26.92 36.38 24.11
C ASP A 398 27.99 36.54 23.00
N ALA A 399 27.65 37.27 21.93
CA ALA A 399 28.51 37.48 20.75
C ALA A 399 29.86 38.12 21.05
N ASP A 400 29.89 38.95 22.08
CA ASP A 400 31.08 39.67 22.51
C ASP A 400 31.89 38.90 23.58
N TYR A 401 31.44 37.69 23.95
CA TYR A 401 32.11 36.89 24.96
C TYR A 401 33.32 36.15 24.38
N HIS A 402 34.51 36.62 24.71
CA HIS A 402 35.76 35.96 24.37
C HIS A 402 36.21 35.01 25.48
N HIS A 403 36.23 33.71 25.19
CA HIS A 403 36.70 32.68 26.11
C HIS A 403 38.21 32.82 26.40
N ASN A 404 38.62 32.64 27.65
CA ASN A 404 40.02 32.44 28.01
C ASN A 404 40.25 30.94 28.35
N PRO A 405 40.88 30.16 27.47
CA PRO A 405 40.95 28.69 27.55
C PRO A 405 41.74 28.14 28.75
N GLU A 406 42.45 28.99 29.51
CA GLU A 406 43.29 28.53 30.62
C GLU A 406 42.53 28.20 31.92
N ASN A 407 41.25 28.60 32.07
CA ASN A 407 40.54 28.57 33.35
C ASN A 407 39.51 27.44 33.54
N THR A 408 39.19 26.67 32.51
CA THR A 408 38.27 25.52 32.60
C THR A 408 38.98 24.26 32.09
N ARG A 409 39.65 23.57 33.01
CA ARG A 409 40.14 22.20 32.73
C ARG A 409 38.90 21.29 32.62
N ASP A 410 38.91 20.44 31.59
CA ASP A 410 37.99 19.30 31.39
C ASP A 410 36.68 19.56 30.61
N VAL A 411 36.52 20.69 29.89
CA VAL A 411 35.31 20.94 29.06
C VAL A 411 35.65 21.55 27.70
N ASP A 412 35.35 20.83 26.60
CA ASP A 412 35.28 21.42 25.25
C ASP A 412 33.94 22.14 25.11
N ILE A 413 33.96 23.46 24.92
CA ILE A 413 32.75 24.28 24.95
C ILE A 413 32.34 24.64 23.53
N ILE A 414 31.13 24.20 23.18
CA ILE A 414 30.44 24.57 21.94
C ILE A 414 29.65 25.84 22.24
N SER A 415 30.08 26.97 21.66
CA SER A 415 29.33 28.23 21.66
C SER A 415 28.39 28.25 20.47
N VAL A 416 27.08 28.35 20.71
CA VAL A 416 26.08 28.57 19.64
C VAL A 416 25.34 29.87 19.93
N TYR A 417 25.29 30.73 18.91
CA TYR A 417 24.53 32.00 18.90
C TYR A 417 23.05 31.77 18.63
#